data_AF-A0A2S8GK27-F1
#
_entry.id   AF-A0A2S8GK27-F1
#
_cell.length_a   1.000
_cell.length_b   1.000
_cell.length_c   1.000
_cell.angle_alpha   90.00
_cell.angle_beta   90.00
_cell.angle_gamma   90.00
#
_symmetry.space_group_name_H-M   'P 1'
#
loop_
_entity.id
_entity.type
_entity.pdbx_description
1 polymer ?
#
loop_
_entity_poly.entity_id
_entity_poly.type
_entity_poly.pdbx_seq_one_letter_code
_entity_poly.pdbx_strand_id
1 'polypeptide(L)'
;MGFQFIKGGLSLIVASDATDYAGTMSLMQVITILSITAAVFTVMGVGAAARSLHWLSRETDAGILKLAIRVLMPCFIFQKVVGNDAFDQASNVYMPPLWGYLAVATGCFIAYFYAHAAGARLGFDTRDKVHSFAVCIGIFNYGFIPIPLVEEIFGPRALAVLFVHNVGVELAIWTIGVSLASGGLTRGWWKNVLNPPSVTIVISLLINGFEVDEYVPEFVNQVTGILSTGAIPVMMLLIGATFYDQIFHANVKEDTSSPWPMYISAVMLRLLLVPILFLLAALFLPVPLELKQVAAIQAAMPAAVFPMVLTKHYGGDARTALRVVMATTVVGFVTIPLWISTGISWLGLEDTVLEQKPKEAAVAPNSVAPQLQPVEAMRVAGISVRTTNRNEMAPETGLIPELYQKYEADQIDRLLPNPVEPQKRIAVYGDYEKDHSGRFTILLGRQVPADSEIPDQLDKVRIHQGSYLHFVGEGEMPGVVVSTWQKIWDYFGEDTTYMRSYECDFEVYDEATPNRVDIFISVA
;
A
#
# COMPACT_ATOMS: atom_id res chain seq x y z
N MET A 1 -17.35 37.17 10.11
CA MET A 1 -16.41 37.39 11.23
C MET A 1 -16.74 36.35 12.29
N GLY A 2 -16.03 35.23 12.24
CA GLY A 2 -16.22 34.09 13.15
C GLY A 2 -14.90 33.33 13.17
N PHE A 3 -13.96 33.84 13.96
CA PHE A 3 -12.71 33.16 14.25
C PHE A 3 -13.05 31.91 15.07
N GLN A 4 -13.03 30.72 14.46
CA GLN A 4 -12.89 29.49 15.24
C GLN A 4 -11.47 29.50 15.82
N PHE A 5 -11.41 29.49 17.15
CA PHE A 5 -10.18 29.53 17.92
C PHE A 5 -9.30 28.31 17.59
N ILE A 6 -8.05 28.60 17.24
CA ILE A 6 -6.95 27.65 17.24
C ILE A 6 -6.84 27.07 18.66
N LYS A 7 -7.19 25.80 18.84
CA LYS A 7 -6.83 24.99 20.01
C LYS A 7 -5.85 23.90 19.57
N GLY A 8 -4.64 24.32 19.21
CA GLY A 8 -3.51 23.45 18.90
C GLY A 8 -2.32 23.83 19.77
N GLY A 9 -2.37 23.46 21.06
CA GLY A 9 -1.14 23.37 21.84
C GLY A 9 -0.36 22.13 21.39
N LEU A 10 0.92 22.01 21.75
CA LEU A 10 1.64 20.72 21.73
C LEU A 10 0.95 19.75 22.70
N SER A 11 -0.22 19.21 22.36
CA SER A 11 -0.88 18.17 23.13
C SER A 11 -0.34 16.82 22.66
N LEU A 12 0.37 16.18 23.58
CA LEU A 12 0.91 14.83 23.51
C LEU A 12 -0.07 13.83 22.88
N ILE A 13 0.25 13.42 21.65
CA ILE A 13 0.28 12.08 21.01
C ILE A 13 -0.79 11.01 21.34
N VAL A 14 -1.49 11.00 22.48
CA VAL A 14 -2.50 9.97 22.78
C VAL A 14 -3.56 10.51 23.75
N ALA A 15 -4.84 10.48 23.37
CA ALA A 15 -5.96 10.47 24.32
C ALA A 15 -6.29 9.01 24.66
N SER A 16 -6.24 8.64 25.95
CA SER A 16 -6.46 7.27 26.43
C SER A 16 -7.93 6.94 26.73
N ASP A 17 -8.84 7.92 26.64
CA ASP A 17 -10.25 7.75 26.99
C ASP A 17 -11.17 8.19 25.86
N ALA A 18 -12.25 7.41 25.69
CA ALA A 18 -13.33 7.55 24.72
C ALA A 18 -14.14 8.86 24.92
N THR A 19 -13.52 9.99 24.63
CA THR A 19 -14.19 11.28 24.48
C THR A 19 -13.70 11.90 23.18
N ASP A 20 -14.60 11.99 22.20
CA ASP A 20 -14.44 12.73 20.95
C ASP A 20 -14.04 14.18 21.24
N TYR A 21 -12.74 14.46 21.23
CA TYR A 21 -12.23 15.81 21.04
C TYR A 21 -11.96 15.99 19.55
N ALA A 22 -12.78 16.80 18.89
CA ALA A 22 -12.53 17.25 17.52
C ALA A 22 -11.11 17.84 17.44
N GLY A 23 -10.22 17.18 16.68
CA GLY A 23 -8.84 17.63 16.40
C GLY A 23 -7.71 16.85 17.06
N THR A 24 -7.99 15.75 17.79
CA THR A 24 -6.93 14.85 18.29
C THR A 24 -7.02 13.47 17.64
N MET A 25 -5.92 13.05 16.99
CA MET A 25 -5.80 11.71 16.42
C MET A 25 -6.05 10.63 17.48
N SER A 26 -6.79 9.60 17.12
CA SER A 26 -6.96 8.43 17.99
C SER A 26 -5.63 7.68 18.11
N LEU A 27 -5.43 7.00 19.26
CA LEU A 27 -4.27 6.12 19.45
C LEU A 27 -4.13 5.11 18.30
N MET A 28 -5.26 4.61 17.80
CA MET A 28 -5.25 3.68 16.69
C MET A 28 -4.75 4.31 15.39
N GLN A 29 -5.15 5.53 15.05
CA GLN A 29 -4.64 6.19 13.84
C GLN A 29 -3.12 6.41 13.92
N VAL A 30 -2.59 6.78 15.09
CA VAL A 30 -1.14 6.92 15.30
C VAL A 30 -0.43 5.58 15.12
N ILE A 31 -0.95 4.49 15.70
CA ILE A 31 -0.42 3.14 15.53
C ILE A 31 -0.47 2.69 14.06
N THR A 32 -1.54 3.02 13.34
CA THR A 32 -1.69 2.73 11.91
C THR A 32 -0.62 3.45 11.09
N ILE A 33 -0.41 4.75 11.31
CA ILE A 33 0.64 5.51 10.61
C ILE A 33 2.03 4.95 10.91
N LEU A 34 2.30 4.61 12.18
CA LEU A 34 3.57 3.98 12.57
C LEU A 34 3.75 2.64 11.87
N SER A 35 2.71 1.82 11.79
CA SER A 35 2.73 0.51 11.12
C SER A 35 2.98 0.64 9.61
N ILE A 36 2.26 1.53 8.92
CA ILE A 36 2.46 1.80 7.48
C ILE A 36 3.89 2.28 7.22
N THR A 37 4.36 3.24 8.02
CA THR A 37 5.72 3.78 7.88
C THR A 37 6.78 2.70 8.16
N ALA A 38 6.58 1.88 9.18
CA ALA A 38 7.46 0.77 9.50
C ALA A 38 7.49 -0.28 8.37
N ALA A 39 6.36 -0.58 7.74
CA ALA A 39 6.30 -1.47 6.58
C ALA A 39 7.11 -0.92 5.40
N VAL A 40 6.96 0.37 5.09
CA VAL A 40 7.73 1.06 4.05
C VAL A 40 9.24 0.95 4.33
N PHE A 41 9.66 1.22 5.56
CA PHE A 41 11.07 1.10 5.95
C PHE A 41 11.58 -0.33 6.00
N THR A 42 10.71 -1.31 6.30
CA THR A 42 11.07 -2.72 6.29
C THR A 42 11.38 -3.19 4.87
N VAL A 43 10.56 -2.82 3.88
CA VAL A 43 10.84 -3.14 2.46
C VAL A 43 12.14 -2.47 1.99
N MET A 44 12.39 -1.21 2.40
CA MET A 44 13.69 -0.58 2.16
C MET A 44 14.84 -1.33 2.85
N GLY A 45 14.62 -1.83 4.08
CA GLY A 45 15.57 -2.66 4.80
C GLY A 45 15.91 -3.97 4.08
N VAL A 46 14.92 -4.61 3.45
CA VAL A 46 15.14 -5.77 2.57
C VAL A 46 16.02 -5.41 1.38
N GLY A 47 15.82 -4.24 0.77
CA GLY A 47 16.69 -3.73 -0.30
C GLY A 47 18.14 -3.51 0.17
N ALA A 48 18.33 -2.94 1.36
CA ALA A 48 19.63 -2.77 1.98
C ALA A 48 20.30 -4.12 2.29
N ALA A 49 19.53 -5.10 2.79
CA ALA A 49 20.01 -6.46 3.02
C ALA A 49 20.43 -7.14 1.72
N ALA A 50 19.61 -7.05 0.66
CA ALA A 50 19.93 -7.57 -0.67
C ALA A 50 21.22 -6.95 -1.25
N ARG A 51 21.49 -5.67 -0.99
CA ARG A 51 22.78 -5.04 -1.31
C ARG A 51 23.93 -5.60 -0.49
N SER A 52 23.75 -5.73 0.82
CA SER A 52 24.78 -6.27 1.73
C SER A 52 25.14 -7.74 1.43
N LEU A 53 24.17 -8.51 0.94
CA LEU A 53 24.31 -9.91 0.51
C LEU A 53 24.77 -10.03 -0.96
N HIS A 54 25.04 -8.92 -1.64
CA HIS A 54 25.45 -8.87 -3.05
C HIS A 54 24.43 -9.42 -4.06
N TRP A 55 23.15 -9.57 -3.70
CA TRP A 55 22.06 -9.92 -4.63
C TRP A 55 21.72 -8.76 -5.58
N LEU A 56 21.85 -7.54 -5.08
CA LEU A 56 21.77 -6.32 -5.89
C LEU A 56 23.17 -5.73 -6.00
N SER A 57 23.69 -5.60 -7.22
CA SER A 57 25.00 -4.99 -7.49
C SER A 57 24.86 -3.54 -7.93
N ARG A 58 25.90 -2.71 -7.79
CA ARG A 58 25.80 -1.27 -8.15
C ARG A 58 25.63 -1.06 -9.65
N GLU A 59 26.10 -2.02 -10.44
CA GLU A 59 25.99 -2.03 -11.88
C GLU A 59 24.54 -2.18 -12.34
N THR A 60 23.68 -2.84 -11.54
CA THR A 60 22.27 -3.03 -11.89
C THR A 60 21.39 -1.82 -11.58
N ASP A 61 21.81 -0.93 -10.66
CA ASP A 61 21.04 0.24 -10.21
C ASP A 61 20.50 1.07 -11.38
N ALA A 62 21.37 1.42 -12.32
CA ALA A 62 21.00 2.25 -13.46
C ALA A 62 20.01 1.54 -14.41
N GLY A 63 20.10 0.21 -14.52
CA GLY A 63 19.17 -0.60 -15.30
C GLY A 63 17.79 -0.66 -14.66
N ILE A 64 17.75 -1.00 -13.36
CA ILE A 64 16.52 -1.07 -12.57
C ILE A 64 15.82 0.29 -12.54
N LEU A 65 16.57 1.38 -12.30
CA LEU A 65 16.03 2.73 -12.27
C LEU A 65 15.42 3.13 -13.63
N LYS A 66 16.09 2.81 -14.75
CA LYS A 66 15.56 3.08 -16.09
C LYS A 66 14.28 2.29 -16.35
N LEU A 67 14.24 1.01 -16.00
CA LEU A 67 13.03 0.19 -16.14
C LEU A 67 11.87 0.77 -15.31
N ALA A 68 12.15 1.11 -14.05
CA ALA A 68 11.16 1.69 -13.15
C ALA A 68 10.61 3.02 -13.70
N ILE A 69 11.47 3.96 -14.08
CA ILE A 69 11.02 5.30 -14.52
C ILE A 69 10.40 5.27 -15.93
N ARG A 70 10.88 4.41 -16.83
CA ARG A 70 10.45 4.43 -18.25
C ARG A 70 9.28 3.50 -18.55
N VAL A 71 9.01 2.52 -17.68
CA VAL A 71 7.97 1.51 -17.90
C VAL A 71 7.03 1.42 -16.70
N LEU A 72 7.54 1.01 -15.54
CA LEU A 72 6.68 0.68 -14.39
C LEU A 72 5.93 1.91 -13.86
N MET A 73 6.62 3.03 -13.70
CA MET A 73 6.05 4.28 -13.18
C MET A 73 5.00 4.87 -14.14
N PRO A 74 5.23 4.98 -15.47
CA PRO A 74 4.18 5.30 -16.43
C PRO A 74 2.94 4.41 -16.30
N CYS A 75 3.11 3.08 -16.27
CA CYS A 75 1.97 2.18 -16.10
C CYS A 75 1.23 2.40 -14.78
N PHE A 76 1.97 2.64 -13.69
CA PHE A 76 1.39 2.93 -12.38
C PHE A 76 0.66 4.26 -12.32
N ILE A 77 1.24 5.33 -12.87
CA ILE A 77 0.57 6.62 -13.01
C ILE A 77 -0.70 6.48 -13.82
N PHE A 78 -0.64 5.81 -14.97
CA PHE A 78 -1.80 5.64 -15.85
C PHE A 78 -2.95 4.98 -15.09
N GLN A 79 -2.67 3.86 -14.39
CA GLN A 79 -3.65 3.12 -13.59
C GLN A 79 -4.25 3.91 -12.43
N LYS A 80 -3.53 4.90 -11.88
CA LYS A 80 -4.01 5.69 -10.73
C LYS A 80 -4.67 7.01 -11.13
N VAL A 81 -4.34 7.55 -12.30
CA VAL A 81 -4.81 8.86 -12.77
C VAL A 81 -6.01 8.74 -13.71
N VAL A 82 -6.04 7.78 -14.63
CA VAL A 82 -7.16 7.63 -15.58
C VAL A 82 -8.43 7.21 -14.85
N GLY A 83 -9.56 7.86 -15.14
CA GLY A 83 -10.85 7.59 -14.50
C GLY A 83 -10.95 8.02 -13.03
N ASN A 84 -9.97 8.79 -12.53
CA ASN A 84 -9.95 9.24 -11.14
C ASN A 84 -10.80 10.51 -10.95
N ASP A 85 -11.85 10.38 -10.16
CA ASP A 85 -12.85 11.42 -9.82
C ASP A 85 -12.29 12.59 -8.99
N ALA A 86 -11.02 12.54 -8.55
CA ALA A 86 -10.34 13.70 -7.99
C ALA A 86 -10.21 14.85 -9.00
N PHE A 87 -10.14 14.53 -10.29
CA PHE A 87 -9.87 15.52 -11.35
C PHE A 87 -11.12 16.20 -11.93
N ASP A 88 -12.32 15.80 -11.49
CA ASP A 88 -13.56 16.54 -11.74
C ASP A 88 -13.49 17.96 -11.16
N GLN A 89 -12.69 18.13 -10.11
CA GLN A 89 -12.36 19.43 -9.54
C GLN A 89 -11.14 20.03 -10.21
N ALA A 90 -11.32 21.11 -10.96
CA ALA A 90 -10.23 21.80 -11.65
C ALA A 90 -9.07 22.22 -10.72
N SER A 91 -9.35 22.52 -9.44
CA SER A 91 -8.32 22.82 -8.42
C SER A 91 -7.30 21.70 -8.24
N ASN A 92 -7.71 20.44 -8.40
CA ASN A 92 -6.83 19.26 -8.34
C ASN A 92 -5.97 19.09 -9.59
N VAL A 93 -6.15 19.90 -10.64
CA VAL A 93 -5.32 19.88 -11.84
C VAL A 93 -4.22 20.94 -11.78
N TYR A 94 -4.55 22.20 -11.43
CA TYR A 94 -3.59 23.31 -11.51
C TYR A 94 -2.89 23.65 -10.18
N MET A 95 -3.52 23.42 -9.02
CA MET A 95 -2.89 23.75 -7.74
C MET A 95 -1.76 22.79 -7.34
N PRO A 96 -1.86 21.45 -7.54
CA PRO A 96 -0.80 20.54 -7.12
C PRO A 96 0.56 20.79 -7.78
N PRO A 97 0.68 21.02 -9.11
CA PRO A 97 1.95 21.36 -9.73
C PRO A 97 2.47 22.71 -9.24
N LEU A 98 1.60 23.71 -9.06
CA LEU A 98 2.01 25.00 -8.51
C LEU A 98 2.58 24.84 -7.09
N TRP A 99 1.91 24.05 -6.26
CA TRP A 99 2.36 23.72 -4.91
C TRP A 99 3.72 23.03 -4.92
N GLY A 100 3.92 22.02 -5.77
CA GLY A 100 5.19 21.31 -5.91
C GLY A 100 6.33 22.21 -6.38
N TYR A 101 6.05 23.08 -7.34
CA TYR A 101 7.03 24.05 -7.82
C TYR A 101 7.44 25.03 -6.72
N LEU A 102 6.45 25.64 -6.04
CA LEU A 102 6.69 26.61 -4.97
C LEU A 102 7.37 25.96 -3.75
N ALA A 103 7.03 24.71 -3.43
CA ALA A 103 7.66 23.94 -2.38
C ALA A 103 9.19 23.83 -2.59
N VAL A 104 9.61 23.42 -3.79
CA VAL A 104 11.04 23.32 -4.12
C VAL A 104 11.69 24.71 -4.20
N ALA A 105 11.02 25.67 -4.84
CA ALA A 105 11.53 27.03 -4.99
C ALA A 105 11.79 27.71 -3.65
N THR A 106 10.82 27.65 -2.73
CA THR A 106 10.92 28.24 -1.40
C THR A 106 11.97 27.53 -0.55
N GLY A 107 12.04 26.19 -0.59
CA GLY A 107 13.06 25.43 0.10
C GLY A 107 14.49 25.77 -0.38
N CYS A 108 14.69 25.83 -1.69
CA CYS A 108 15.95 26.26 -2.30
C CYS A 108 16.32 27.70 -1.90
N PHE A 109 15.34 28.62 -1.96
CA PHE A 109 15.54 30.04 -1.62
C PHE A 109 15.97 30.19 -0.15
N ILE A 110 15.21 29.63 0.79
CA ILE A 110 15.52 29.73 2.22
C ILE A 110 16.90 29.15 2.53
N ALA A 111 17.19 27.97 1.99
CA ALA A 111 18.47 27.30 2.22
C ALA A 111 19.66 28.04 1.59
N TYR A 112 19.48 28.65 0.43
CA TYR A 112 20.49 29.49 -0.21
C TYR A 112 20.85 30.70 0.66
N PHE A 113 19.85 31.48 1.10
CA PHE A 113 20.10 32.66 1.92
C PHE A 113 20.66 32.29 3.30
N TYR A 114 20.18 31.20 3.90
CA TYR A 114 20.73 30.67 5.14
C TYR A 114 22.22 30.32 4.98
N ALA A 115 22.56 29.49 4.00
CA ALA A 115 23.94 29.03 3.80
C ALA A 115 24.87 30.19 3.42
N HIS A 116 24.38 31.13 2.60
CA HIS A 116 25.12 32.34 2.25
C HIS A 116 25.40 33.24 3.47
N ALA A 117 24.40 33.46 4.33
CA ALA A 117 24.54 34.28 5.54
C ALA A 117 25.39 33.60 6.62
N ALA A 118 25.26 32.27 6.77
CA ALA A 118 26.07 31.48 7.70
C ALA A 118 27.56 31.46 7.30
N GLY A 119 27.82 31.41 5.99
CA GLY A 119 29.16 31.45 5.40
C GLY A 119 30.10 30.39 5.97
N ALA A 120 31.40 30.72 6.02
CA ALA A 120 32.45 29.81 6.47
C ALA A 120 32.26 29.30 7.92
N ARG A 121 31.49 30.01 8.77
CA ARG A 121 31.26 29.61 10.18
C ARG A 121 30.56 28.26 10.32
N LEU A 122 29.68 27.91 9.39
CA LEU A 122 28.96 26.62 9.37
C LEU A 122 29.43 25.69 8.24
N GLY A 123 30.58 25.99 7.63
CA GLY A 123 31.16 25.17 6.56
C GLY A 123 30.65 25.51 5.15
N PHE A 124 30.07 26.69 4.95
CA PHE A 124 29.64 27.21 3.64
C PHE A 124 30.66 28.25 3.11
N ASP A 125 31.91 27.84 2.98
CA ASP A 125 33.05 28.65 2.55
C ASP A 125 33.15 28.82 1.03
N THR A 126 32.52 27.93 0.25
CA THR A 126 32.51 28.02 -1.22
C THR A 126 31.09 28.16 -1.78
N ARG A 127 31.00 28.77 -2.96
CA ARG A 127 29.75 28.90 -3.70
C ARG A 127 29.12 27.54 -3.98
N ASP A 128 29.94 26.53 -4.33
CA ASP A 128 29.47 25.19 -4.65
C ASP A 128 28.85 24.48 -3.44
N LYS A 129 29.38 24.70 -2.22
CA LYS A 129 28.77 24.20 -0.99
C LYS A 129 27.43 24.87 -0.70
N VAL A 130 27.35 26.20 -0.84
CA VAL A 130 26.08 26.96 -0.67
C VAL A 130 25.02 26.45 -1.65
N HIS A 131 25.38 26.32 -2.92
CA HIS A 131 24.46 25.88 -3.97
C HIS A 131 24.04 24.42 -3.78
N SER A 132 24.98 23.49 -3.53
CA SER A 132 24.67 22.09 -3.25
C SER A 132 23.77 21.93 -2.03
N PHE A 133 24.03 22.68 -0.96
CA PHE A 133 23.20 22.68 0.23
C PHE A 133 21.78 23.17 -0.09
N ALA A 134 21.66 24.31 -0.79
CA ALA A 134 20.37 24.88 -1.17
C ALA A 134 19.52 23.90 -1.99
N VAL A 135 20.13 23.28 -3.02
CA VAL A 135 19.46 22.31 -3.89
C VAL A 135 19.02 21.06 -3.11
N CYS A 136 19.85 20.56 -2.20
CA CYS A 136 19.52 19.36 -1.41
C CYS A 136 18.46 19.61 -0.33
N ILE A 137 18.35 20.83 0.21
CA ILE A 137 17.27 21.18 1.14
C ILE A 137 15.96 21.45 0.41
N GLY A 138 16.02 22.09 -0.76
CA GLY A 138 14.83 22.40 -1.56
C GLY A 138 14.19 21.17 -2.18
N ILE A 139 14.99 20.21 -2.67
CA ILE A 139 14.48 19.01 -3.32
C ILE A 139 14.37 17.85 -2.32
N PHE A 140 13.13 17.48 -2.02
CA PHE A 140 12.77 16.42 -1.09
C PHE A 140 12.36 15.14 -1.78
N ASN A 141 12.28 14.04 -1.04
CA ASN A 141 11.76 12.81 -1.61
C ASN A 141 10.29 12.98 -1.96
N TYR A 142 9.98 13.23 -3.24
CA TYR A 142 8.63 13.51 -3.72
C TYR A 142 7.94 12.30 -4.37
N GLY A 143 8.70 11.25 -4.69
CA GLY A 143 8.20 10.07 -5.38
C GLY A 143 8.15 8.86 -4.47
N PHE A 144 9.29 8.21 -4.30
CA PHE A 144 9.29 6.80 -3.93
C PHE A 144 8.92 6.45 -2.48
N ILE A 145 9.20 7.32 -1.51
CA ILE A 145 8.73 7.16 -0.12
C ILE A 145 7.29 7.66 0.04
N PRO A 146 6.91 8.86 -0.45
CA PRO A 146 5.55 9.37 -0.24
C PRO A 146 4.47 8.62 -1.03
N ILE A 147 4.78 8.01 -2.17
CA ILE A 147 3.81 7.23 -2.96
C ILE A 147 3.09 6.15 -2.13
N PRO A 148 3.79 5.17 -1.52
CA PRO A 148 3.13 4.13 -0.72
C PRO A 148 2.46 4.71 0.54
N LEU A 149 3.01 5.79 1.11
CA LEU A 149 2.42 6.45 2.28
C LEU A 149 1.09 7.13 1.95
N VAL A 150 1.02 7.88 0.84
CA VAL A 150 -0.23 8.52 0.40
C VAL A 150 -1.27 7.46 0.03
N GLU A 151 -0.86 6.42 -0.69
CA GLU A 151 -1.75 5.33 -1.10
C GLU A 151 -2.40 4.63 0.10
N GLU A 152 -1.60 4.24 1.09
CA GLU A 152 -2.10 3.47 2.23
C GLU A 152 -2.79 4.34 3.30
N ILE A 153 -2.46 5.63 3.41
CA ILE A 153 -3.06 6.53 4.42
C ILE A 153 -4.33 7.21 3.89
N PHE A 154 -4.33 7.67 2.64
CA PHE A 154 -5.39 8.54 2.08
C PHE A 154 -6.05 7.98 0.82
N GLY A 155 -5.51 6.93 0.20
CA GLY A 155 -6.15 6.24 -0.91
C GLY A 155 -5.88 6.83 -2.30
N PRO A 156 -6.61 6.33 -3.32
CA PRO A 156 -6.29 6.56 -4.73
C PRO A 156 -6.50 8.01 -5.20
N ARG A 157 -7.47 8.75 -4.65
CA ARG A 157 -7.70 10.17 -4.98
C ARG A 157 -6.48 11.04 -4.63
N ALA A 158 -6.00 10.92 -3.39
CA ALA A 158 -4.82 11.63 -2.92
C ALA A 158 -3.56 11.23 -3.71
N LEU A 159 -3.41 9.94 -4.01
CA LEU A 159 -2.28 9.42 -4.78
C LEU A 159 -2.23 9.98 -6.20
N ALA A 160 -3.38 10.10 -6.87
CA ALA A 160 -3.44 10.68 -8.20
C ALA A 160 -3.03 12.16 -8.19
N VAL A 161 -3.49 12.91 -7.19
CA VAL A 161 -3.10 14.31 -6.97
C VAL A 161 -1.61 14.44 -6.64
N LEU A 162 -1.01 13.47 -5.95
CA LEU A 162 0.44 13.41 -5.74
C LEU A 162 1.22 13.32 -7.07
N PHE A 163 0.75 12.51 -8.02
CA PHE A 163 1.42 12.43 -9.32
C PHE A 163 1.41 13.76 -10.05
N VAL A 164 0.26 14.44 -10.08
CA VAL A 164 0.14 15.77 -10.69
C VAL A 164 1.03 16.79 -9.96
N HIS A 165 1.10 16.74 -8.63
CA HIS A 165 2.05 17.52 -7.83
C HIS A 165 3.51 17.34 -8.27
N ASN A 166 3.91 16.11 -8.57
CA ASN A 166 5.29 15.78 -8.95
C ASN A 166 5.73 16.44 -10.27
N VAL A 167 4.81 16.77 -11.18
CA VAL A 167 5.12 17.55 -12.39
C VAL A 167 5.70 18.93 -12.03
N GLY A 168 5.12 19.57 -11.01
CA GLY A 168 5.60 20.84 -10.49
C GLY A 168 6.98 20.75 -9.86
N VAL A 169 7.20 19.68 -9.11
CA VAL A 169 8.50 19.38 -8.50
C VAL A 169 9.57 19.17 -9.58
N GLU A 170 9.30 18.35 -10.59
CA GLU A 170 10.20 18.14 -11.74
C GLU A 170 10.52 19.46 -12.45
N LEU A 171 9.49 20.28 -12.71
CA LEU A 171 9.68 21.60 -13.31
C LEU A 171 10.62 22.48 -12.48
N ALA A 172 10.47 22.52 -11.16
CA ALA A 172 11.34 23.28 -10.27
C ALA A 172 12.76 22.70 -10.19
N ILE A 173 12.91 21.38 -10.20
CA ILE A 173 14.23 20.72 -10.24
C ILE A 173 15.01 21.18 -11.48
N TRP A 174 14.40 21.09 -12.66
CA TRP A 174 15.09 21.40 -13.93
C TRP A 174 15.23 22.89 -14.22
N THR A 175 14.47 23.76 -13.55
CA THR A 175 14.57 25.22 -13.71
C THR A 175 15.37 25.90 -12.60
N ILE A 176 15.10 25.60 -11.33
CA ILE A 176 15.73 26.23 -10.16
C ILE A 176 16.88 25.35 -9.65
N GLY A 177 16.65 24.05 -9.44
CA GLY A 177 17.66 23.14 -8.88
C GLY A 177 18.92 23.06 -9.76
N VAL A 178 18.74 22.77 -11.05
CA VAL A 178 19.84 22.72 -12.02
C VAL A 178 20.49 24.07 -12.22
N SER A 179 19.73 25.17 -12.22
CA SER A 179 20.32 26.50 -12.43
C SER A 179 21.15 26.96 -11.24
N LEU A 180 20.75 26.63 -10.02
CA LEU A 180 21.60 26.78 -8.83
C LEU A 180 22.88 25.95 -8.97
N ALA A 181 22.77 24.67 -9.34
CA ALA A 181 23.94 23.81 -9.46
C ALA A 181 24.92 24.24 -10.57
N SER A 182 24.40 24.64 -11.74
CA SER A 182 25.21 24.96 -12.94
C SER A 182 25.50 26.45 -13.14
N GLY A 183 24.99 27.33 -12.27
CA GLY A 183 25.18 28.78 -12.36
C GLY A 183 24.32 29.48 -13.41
N GLY A 184 23.30 28.81 -13.96
CA GLY A 184 22.35 29.37 -14.93
C GLY A 184 21.43 28.32 -15.55
N LEU A 185 20.41 28.73 -16.29
CA LEU A 185 19.48 27.78 -16.92
C LEU A 185 20.18 27.03 -18.07
N THR A 186 20.11 25.70 -18.05
CA THR A 186 20.75 24.87 -19.06
C THR A 186 19.94 24.84 -20.36
N ARG A 187 20.63 24.77 -21.51
CA ARG A 187 19.96 24.68 -22.82
C ARG A 187 19.21 23.36 -22.91
N GLY A 188 17.91 23.42 -23.24
CA GLY A 188 17.08 22.23 -23.42
C GLY A 188 16.57 21.61 -22.12
N TRP A 189 16.56 22.35 -21.00
CA TRP A 189 16.01 21.92 -19.70
C TRP A 189 14.62 21.27 -19.81
N TRP A 190 13.77 21.78 -20.71
CA TRP A 190 12.40 21.30 -20.93
C TRP A 190 12.35 19.84 -21.39
N LYS A 191 13.41 19.33 -22.06
CA LYS A 191 13.49 17.92 -22.47
C LYS A 191 13.58 16.98 -21.28
N ASN A 192 14.15 17.44 -20.16
CA ASN A 192 14.25 16.64 -18.95
C ASN A 192 12.95 16.67 -18.14
N VAL A 193 12.17 17.76 -18.24
CA VAL A 193 10.81 17.85 -17.69
C VAL A 193 9.85 16.93 -18.45
N LEU A 194 9.98 16.84 -19.79
CA LEU A 194 9.21 15.92 -20.62
C LEU A 194 9.77 14.48 -20.54
N ASN A 195 9.81 13.93 -19.34
CA ASN A 195 10.16 12.53 -19.07
C ASN A 195 8.92 11.62 -19.16
N PRO A 196 9.09 10.28 -19.26
CA PRO A 196 7.95 9.36 -19.43
C PRO A 196 6.86 9.48 -18.35
N PRO A 197 7.19 9.61 -17.04
CA PRO A 197 6.17 9.88 -16.02
C PRO A 197 5.35 11.15 -16.27
N SER A 198 6.01 12.28 -16.55
CA SER A 198 5.34 13.57 -16.76
C SER A 198 4.48 13.57 -18.03
N VAL A 199 4.96 12.94 -19.10
CA VAL A 199 4.19 12.76 -20.34
C VAL A 199 2.96 11.89 -20.08
N THR A 200 3.10 10.84 -19.28
CA THR A 200 1.97 9.97 -18.92
C THR A 200 0.92 10.73 -18.12
N ILE A 201 1.32 11.55 -17.15
CA ILE A 201 0.39 12.40 -16.38
C ILE A 201 -0.41 13.31 -17.30
N VAL A 202 0.26 13.98 -18.25
CA VAL A 202 -0.42 14.84 -19.23
C VAL A 202 -1.41 14.04 -20.08
N ILE A 203 -1.01 12.87 -20.60
CA ILE A 203 -1.89 12.01 -21.39
C ILE A 203 -3.10 11.55 -20.57
N SER A 204 -2.89 11.08 -19.33
CA SER A 204 -3.95 10.62 -18.45
C SER A 204 -4.93 11.75 -18.07
N LEU A 205 -4.43 12.96 -17.81
CA LEU A 205 -5.28 14.13 -17.57
C LEU A 205 -6.06 14.54 -18.81
N LEU A 206 -5.49 14.42 -20.01
CA LEU A 206 -6.23 14.66 -21.26
C LEU A 206 -7.33 13.62 -21.47
N ILE A 207 -7.07 12.34 -21.18
CA ILE A 207 -8.09 11.27 -21.25
C ILE A 207 -9.27 11.61 -20.34
N ASN A 208 -9.02 11.96 -19.08
CA ASN A 208 -10.08 12.35 -18.14
C ASN A 208 -10.79 13.63 -18.59
N GLY A 209 -10.04 14.65 -19.03
CA GLY A 209 -10.61 15.94 -19.43
C GLY A 209 -11.46 15.87 -20.70
N PHE A 210 -11.28 14.86 -21.55
CA PHE A 210 -12.15 14.58 -22.69
C PHE A 210 -13.24 13.54 -22.37
N GLU A 211 -13.31 13.03 -21.14
CA GLU A 211 -14.26 11.98 -20.73
C GLU A 211 -14.17 10.74 -21.64
N VAL A 212 -12.94 10.34 -21.99
CA VAL A 212 -12.68 9.19 -22.87
C VAL A 212 -12.00 8.01 -22.16
N ASP A 213 -11.98 8.02 -20.84
CA ASP A 213 -11.47 6.93 -20.01
C ASP A 213 -12.24 5.62 -20.24
N GLU A 214 -13.55 5.66 -20.45
CA GLU A 214 -14.37 4.49 -20.81
C GLU A 214 -13.97 3.85 -22.16
N TYR A 215 -13.34 4.62 -23.06
CA TYR A 215 -12.90 4.14 -24.37
C TYR A 215 -11.48 3.57 -24.36
N VAL A 216 -10.79 3.59 -23.22
CA VAL A 216 -9.47 2.97 -23.10
C VAL A 216 -9.61 1.46 -23.33
N PRO A 217 -8.92 0.87 -24.32
CA PRO A 217 -9.06 -0.55 -24.61
C PRO A 217 -8.67 -1.40 -23.40
N GLU A 218 -9.48 -2.40 -23.08
CA GLU A 218 -9.26 -3.31 -21.95
C GLU A 218 -7.86 -3.95 -21.96
N PHE A 219 -7.34 -4.26 -23.15
CA PHE A 219 -5.96 -4.72 -23.33
C PHE A 219 -4.91 -3.76 -22.74
N VAL A 220 -5.08 -2.44 -22.92
CA VAL A 220 -4.17 -1.43 -22.37
C VAL A 220 -4.27 -1.39 -20.86
N ASN A 221 -5.49 -1.45 -20.32
CA ASN A 221 -5.72 -1.51 -18.88
C ASN A 221 -5.08 -2.74 -18.25
N GLN A 222 -5.22 -3.92 -18.85
CA GLN A 222 -4.60 -5.16 -18.35
C GLN A 222 -3.07 -5.09 -18.36
N VAL A 223 -2.46 -4.66 -19.48
CA VAL A 223 -0.99 -4.55 -19.59
C VAL A 223 -0.44 -3.55 -18.58
N THR A 224 -1.05 -2.38 -18.49
CA THR A 224 -0.60 -1.35 -17.52
C THR A 224 -0.86 -1.78 -16.08
N GLY A 225 -1.97 -2.46 -15.80
CA GLY A 225 -2.27 -3.07 -14.51
C GLY A 225 -1.18 -4.03 -14.04
N ILE A 226 -0.83 -5.03 -14.87
CA ILE A 226 0.22 -6.02 -14.54
C ILE A 226 1.56 -5.32 -14.25
N LEU A 227 2.00 -4.42 -15.14
CA LEU A 227 3.29 -3.73 -14.99
C LEU A 227 3.31 -2.79 -13.78
N SER A 228 2.17 -2.21 -13.42
CA SER A 228 2.07 -1.25 -12.32
C SER A 228 2.36 -1.87 -10.95
N THR A 229 1.99 -3.15 -10.74
CA THR A 229 2.15 -3.85 -9.44
C THR A 229 3.61 -3.93 -8.99
N GLY A 230 4.55 -3.97 -9.93
CA GLY A 230 5.98 -4.00 -9.64
C GLY A 230 6.61 -2.64 -9.35
N ALA A 231 5.92 -1.52 -9.60
CA ALA A 231 6.51 -0.20 -9.53
C ALA A 231 7.02 0.13 -8.11
N ILE A 232 6.12 0.06 -7.11
CA ILE A 232 6.44 0.39 -5.72
C ILE A 232 7.54 -0.54 -5.16
N PRO A 233 7.39 -1.88 -5.18
CA PRO A 233 8.37 -2.78 -4.57
C PRO A 233 9.77 -2.63 -5.17
N VAL A 234 9.88 -2.57 -6.50
CA VAL A 234 11.18 -2.44 -7.19
C VAL A 234 11.90 -1.16 -6.78
N MET A 235 11.18 -0.03 -6.71
CA MET A 235 11.78 1.25 -6.36
C MET A 235 12.19 1.32 -4.88
N MET A 236 11.38 0.76 -3.98
CA MET A 236 11.69 0.73 -2.54
C MET A 236 12.92 -0.14 -2.24
N LEU A 237 13.02 -1.30 -2.90
CA LEU A 237 14.21 -2.16 -2.81
C LEU A 237 15.46 -1.43 -3.33
N LEU A 238 15.36 -0.77 -4.49
CA LEU A 238 16.47 0.00 -5.05
C LEU A 238 16.92 1.12 -4.12
N ILE A 239 15.99 1.85 -3.49
CA ILE A 239 16.33 2.93 -2.55
C ILE A 239 17.04 2.36 -1.34
N GLY A 240 16.53 1.27 -0.77
CA GLY A 240 17.19 0.53 0.30
C GLY A 240 18.64 0.18 -0.02
N ALA A 241 18.85 -0.37 -1.23
CA ALA A 241 20.19 -0.70 -1.72
C ALA A 241 21.10 0.53 -1.86
N THR A 242 20.59 1.63 -2.43
CA THR A 242 21.37 2.88 -2.54
C THR A 242 21.64 3.52 -1.18
N PHE A 243 20.75 3.34 -0.20
CA PHE A 243 20.92 3.86 1.15
C PHE A 243 22.01 3.12 1.92
N TYR A 244 22.07 1.79 1.76
CA TYR A 244 23.18 0.99 2.28
C TYR A 244 24.54 1.48 1.76
N ASP A 245 24.63 1.78 0.46
CA ASP A 245 25.87 2.32 -0.13
C ASP A 245 26.25 3.69 0.46
N GLN A 246 25.26 4.56 0.72
CA GLN A 246 25.50 5.87 1.31
C GLN A 246 25.97 5.79 2.77
N ILE A 247 25.44 4.86 3.56
CA ILE A 247 25.85 4.70 4.97
C ILE A 247 27.23 4.03 5.06
N PHE A 248 27.40 2.90 4.40
CA PHE A 248 28.53 2.00 4.68
C PHE A 248 29.71 2.17 3.71
N HIS A 249 29.47 2.75 2.53
CA HIS A 249 30.47 2.84 1.47
C HIS A 249 30.67 4.26 0.93
N ALA A 250 30.13 5.26 1.61
CA ALA A 250 30.43 6.65 1.30
C ALA A 250 31.90 6.94 1.62
N ASN A 251 32.73 7.08 0.58
CA ASN A 251 34.11 7.55 0.72
C ASN A 251 34.14 9.06 0.97
N VAL A 252 34.00 9.47 2.24
CA VAL A 252 34.32 10.84 2.68
C VAL A 252 35.82 10.91 3.00
N LYS A 253 36.69 10.78 2.00
CA LYS A 253 38.13 11.00 2.21
C LYS A 253 38.44 12.50 2.27
N GLU A 254 39.15 12.89 3.33
CA GLU A 254 39.89 14.14 3.52
C GLU A 254 39.06 15.44 3.47
N ASP A 255 38.62 15.91 4.63
CA ASP A 255 38.38 17.33 4.95
C ASP A 255 38.48 17.47 6.47
N THR A 256 39.29 18.41 6.93
CA THR A 256 39.57 18.67 8.35
C THR A 256 38.44 19.45 9.04
N SER A 257 37.44 19.94 8.29
CA SER A 257 36.30 20.66 8.85
C SER A 257 35.24 19.73 9.47
N SER A 258 34.74 20.11 10.64
CA SER A 258 33.71 19.36 11.36
C SER A 258 32.42 19.27 10.53
N PRO A 259 31.85 18.07 10.29
CA PRO A 259 30.65 17.92 9.47
C PRO A 259 29.36 18.30 10.21
N TRP A 260 29.40 18.40 11.55
CA TRP A 260 28.24 18.59 12.41
C TRP A 260 27.41 19.86 12.15
N PRO A 261 27.99 21.05 11.89
CA PRO A 261 27.21 22.24 11.59
C PRO A 261 26.30 22.06 10.38
N MET A 262 26.79 21.36 9.35
CA MET A 262 26.04 21.10 8.13
C MET A 262 24.92 20.07 8.36
N TYR A 263 25.17 19.02 9.14
CA TYR A 263 24.14 18.06 9.54
C TYR A 263 23.01 18.71 10.33
N ILE A 264 23.35 19.52 11.34
CA ILE A 264 22.38 20.22 12.18
C ILE A 264 21.58 21.21 11.33
N SER A 265 22.25 21.99 10.47
CA SER A 265 21.59 22.92 9.54
C SER A 265 20.62 22.20 8.62
N ALA A 266 21.02 21.03 8.09
CA ALA A 266 20.19 20.25 7.20
C ALA A 266 18.92 19.75 7.88
N VAL A 267 19.05 19.17 9.08
CA VAL A 267 17.92 18.68 9.88
C VAL A 267 17.01 19.85 10.27
N MET A 268 17.56 20.96 10.77
CA MET A 268 16.79 22.12 11.21
C MET A 268 16.01 22.77 10.06
N LEU A 269 16.60 22.91 8.87
CA LEU A 269 15.89 23.50 7.75
C LEU A 269 14.90 22.51 7.12
N ARG A 270 15.34 21.29 6.78
CA ARG A 270 14.54 20.33 5.99
C ARG A 270 13.52 19.56 6.81
N LEU A 271 13.82 19.23 8.07
CA LEU A 271 12.97 18.40 8.91
C LEU A 271 12.26 19.20 10.02
N LEU A 272 12.43 20.52 10.08
CA LEU A 272 11.71 21.37 11.04
C LEU A 272 11.13 22.62 10.38
N LEU A 273 11.97 23.52 9.83
CA LEU A 273 11.47 24.78 9.27
C LEU A 273 10.57 24.59 8.03
N VAL A 274 11.05 23.88 7.01
CA VAL A 274 10.31 23.67 5.76
C VAL A 274 8.97 22.93 5.97
N PRO A 275 8.89 21.85 6.77
CA PRO A 275 7.62 21.19 7.10
C PRO A 275 6.61 22.15 7.72
N ILE A 276 7.02 22.96 8.70
CA ILE A 276 6.17 23.97 9.34
C ILE A 276 5.61 24.94 8.30
N LEU A 277 6.48 25.46 7.40
CA LEU A 277 6.04 26.40 6.36
C LEU A 277 5.04 25.77 5.40
N PHE A 278 5.25 24.51 4.99
CA PHE A 278 4.33 23.81 4.10
C PHE A 278 2.97 23.56 4.76
N LEU A 279 2.97 23.11 6.01
CA LEU A 279 1.72 22.87 6.75
C LEU A 279 0.96 24.17 7.03
N LEU A 280 1.65 25.25 7.42
CA LEU A 280 1.01 26.56 7.59
C LEU A 280 0.46 27.10 6.28
N ALA A 281 1.18 26.95 5.17
CA ALA A 281 0.66 27.34 3.86
C ALA A 281 -0.60 26.54 3.50
N ALA A 282 -0.65 25.24 3.80
CA ALA A 282 -1.80 24.38 3.50
C ALA A 282 -2.99 24.67 4.43
N LEU A 283 -2.72 25.19 5.63
CA LEU A 283 -3.73 25.63 6.59
C LEU A 283 -4.39 26.95 6.15
N PHE A 284 -3.60 27.92 5.68
CA PHE A 284 -4.10 29.27 5.39
C PHE A 284 -4.54 29.48 3.93
N LEU A 285 -4.03 28.70 2.99
CA LEU A 285 -4.40 28.80 1.58
C LEU A 285 -5.64 27.93 1.29
N PRO A 286 -6.52 28.36 0.35
CA PRO A 286 -7.69 27.59 -0.05
C PRO A 286 -7.29 26.46 -1.00
N VAL A 287 -6.59 25.45 -0.48
CA VAL A 287 -6.18 24.25 -1.21
C VAL A 287 -7.24 23.14 -1.10
N PRO A 288 -7.46 22.33 -2.16
CA PRO A 288 -8.39 21.21 -2.13
C PRO A 288 -7.94 20.12 -1.16
N LEU A 289 -8.88 19.26 -0.75
CA LEU A 289 -8.68 18.24 0.27
C LEU A 289 -7.51 17.31 -0.07
N GLU A 290 -7.49 16.79 -1.29
CA GLU A 290 -6.47 15.86 -1.77
C GLU A 290 -5.08 16.51 -1.75
N LEU A 291 -4.98 17.81 -2.08
CA LEU A 291 -3.72 18.54 -2.00
C LEU A 291 -3.26 18.77 -0.55
N LYS A 292 -4.19 18.95 0.41
CA LYS A 292 -3.83 19.00 1.84
C LYS A 292 -3.25 17.67 2.31
N GLN A 293 -3.84 16.55 1.89
CA GLN A 293 -3.34 15.20 2.18
C GLN A 293 -1.93 15.00 1.60
N VAL A 294 -1.72 15.39 0.34
CA VAL A 294 -0.38 15.35 -0.28
C VAL A 294 0.60 16.26 0.46
N ALA A 295 0.19 17.48 0.84
CA ALA A 295 1.05 18.40 1.58
C ALA A 295 1.45 17.85 2.96
N ALA A 296 0.54 17.16 3.67
CA ALA A 296 0.81 16.53 4.95
C ALA A 296 1.93 15.48 4.84
N ILE A 297 1.89 14.63 3.81
CA ILE A 297 2.94 13.62 3.57
C ILE A 297 4.24 14.27 3.08
N GLN A 298 4.17 15.19 2.11
CA GLN A 298 5.36 15.81 1.52
C GLN A 298 6.15 16.69 2.49
N ALA A 299 5.47 17.31 3.46
CA ALA A 299 6.11 18.05 4.54
C ALA A 299 7.04 17.15 5.36
N ALA A 300 6.68 15.87 5.57
CA ALA A 300 7.47 14.93 6.35
C ALA A 300 8.70 14.39 5.61
N MET A 301 8.82 14.62 4.29
CA MET A 301 9.82 13.92 3.47
C MET A 301 11.24 14.47 3.65
N PRO A 302 12.27 13.59 3.77
CA PRO A 302 13.67 14.00 3.84
C PRO A 302 14.18 14.50 2.49
N ALA A 303 15.44 14.95 2.44
CA ALA A 303 16.07 15.35 1.17
C ALA A 303 16.08 14.17 0.19
N ALA A 304 15.89 14.45 -1.11
CA ALA A 304 15.97 13.40 -2.12
C ALA A 304 17.42 12.98 -2.37
N VAL A 305 17.61 11.75 -2.85
CA VAL A 305 18.92 11.26 -3.30
C VAL A 305 19.33 11.87 -4.65
N PHE A 306 18.37 12.17 -5.53
CA PHE A 306 18.62 12.66 -6.89
C PHE A 306 19.49 13.94 -6.96
N PRO A 307 19.28 14.98 -6.13
CA PRO A 307 20.16 16.14 -6.01
C PRO A 307 21.66 15.83 -5.91
N MET A 308 22.04 14.76 -5.22
CA MET A 308 23.45 14.36 -5.09
C MET A 308 24.06 13.96 -6.44
N VAL A 309 23.27 13.29 -7.30
CA VAL A 309 23.68 12.97 -8.67
C VAL A 309 23.78 14.25 -9.50
N LEU A 310 22.82 15.15 -9.33
CA LEU A 310 22.79 16.44 -10.02
C LEU A 310 24.02 17.28 -9.70
N THR A 311 24.36 17.45 -8.42
CA THR A 311 25.53 18.21 -8.00
C THR A 311 26.82 17.61 -8.56
N LYS A 312 26.94 16.28 -8.63
CA LYS A 312 28.11 15.63 -9.20
C LYS A 312 28.25 15.86 -10.72
N HIS A 313 27.13 15.96 -11.44
CA HIS A 313 27.13 16.14 -12.89
C HIS A 313 27.27 17.60 -13.33
N TYR A 314 26.70 18.54 -12.57
CA TYR A 314 26.60 19.96 -12.94
C TYR A 314 27.59 20.89 -12.21
N GLY A 315 28.55 20.33 -11.46
CA GLY A 315 29.67 21.09 -10.89
C GLY A 315 29.48 21.60 -9.45
N GLY A 316 28.61 20.97 -8.65
CA GLY A 316 28.43 21.26 -7.23
C GLY A 316 29.28 20.39 -6.30
N ASP A 317 29.30 20.74 -5.01
CA ASP A 317 29.98 19.96 -3.98
C ASP A 317 29.20 18.68 -3.61
N ALA A 318 29.63 17.53 -4.13
CA ALA A 318 28.98 16.24 -3.90
C ALA A 318 29.02 15.79 -2.42
N ARG A 319 30.00 16.27 -1.66
CA ARG A 319 30.16 15.93 -0.24
C ARG A 319 29.07 16.59 0.61
N THR A 320 28.78 17.86 0.35
CA THR A 320 27.67 18.60 0.97
C THR A 320 26.35 17.91 0.68
N ALA A 321 26.13 17.52 -0.58
CA ALA A 321 24.92 16.80 -0.96
C ALA A 321 24.77 15.48 -0.19
N LEU A 322 25.82 14.66 -0.16
CA LEU A 322 25.86 13.43 0.64
C LEU A 322 25.57 13.69 2.12
N ARG A 323 26.19 14.72 2.72
CA ARG A 323 26.00 15.06 4.13
C ARG A 323 24.54 15.41 4.45
N VAL A 324 23.90 16.21 3.60
CA VAL A 324 22.48 16.60 3.74
C VAL A 324 21.56 15.40 3.62
N VAL A 325 21.74 14.59 2.58
CA VAL A 325 20.92 13.39 2.33
C VAL A 325 21.03 12.40 3.48
N MET A 326 22.25 12.12 3.93
CA MET A 326 22.51 11.21 5.06
C MET A 326 21.85 11.68 6.35
N ALA A 327 22.07 12.95 6.74
CA ALA A 327 21.53 13.49 7.98
C ALA A 327 19.99 13.51 7.98
N THR A 328 19.39 13.99 6.89
CA THR A 328 17.93 14.08 6.80
C THR A 328 17.25 12.72 6.66
N THR A 329 17.89 11.74 6.02
CA THR A 329 17.30 10.40 5.91
C THR A 329 17.35 9.64 7.23
N VAL A 330 18.49 9.66 7.93
CA VAL A 330 18.64 8.98 9.24
C VAL A 330 17.65 9.55 10.27
N VAL A 331 17.59 10.88 10.40
CA VAL A 331 16.63 11.54 11.30
C VAL A 331 15.20 11.42 10.76
N GLY A 332 15.05 11.31 9.43
CA GLY A 332 13.81 11.06 8.71
C GLY A 332 13.06 9.83 9.21
N PHE A 333 13.75 8.71 9.49
CA PHE A 333 13.11 7.48 9.99
C PHE A 333 12.25 7.71 11.23
N VAL A 334 12.67 8.61 12.12
CA VAL A 334 11.93 8.94 13.35
C VAL A 334 10.95 10.09 13.10
N THR A 335 11.34 11.08 12.30
CA THR A 335 10.56 12.31 12.11
C THR A 335 9.41 12.17 11.10
N ILE A 336 9.49 11.26 10.13
CA ILE A 336 8.43 11.02 9.14
C ILE A 336 7.09 10.71 9.80
N PRO A 337 6.94 9.66 10.65
CA PRO A 337 5.64 9.33 11.23
C PRO A 337 5.11 10.42 12.17
N LEU A 338 6.02 11.14 12.85
CA LEU A 338 5.66 12.26 13.72
C LEU A 338 5.09 13.45 12.93
N TRP A 339 5.74 13.82 11.82
CA TRP A 339 5.26 14.90 10.95
C TRP A 339 4.00 14.54 10.20
N ILE A 340 3.84 13.28 9.76
CA ILE A 340 2.59 12.81 9.15
C ILE A 340 1.44 12.95 10.15
N SER A 341 1.62 12.45 11.38
CA SER A 341 0.60 12.54 12.43
C SER A 341 0.28 14.00 12.78
N THR A 342 1.31 14.84 12.90
CA THR A 342 1.15 16.28 13.16
C THR A 342 0.44 16.98 12.00
N GLY A 343 0.80 16.68 10.76
CA GLY A 343 0.21 17.26 9.56
C GLY A 343 -1.26 16.90 9.40
N ILE A 344 -1.63 15.64 9.72
CA ILE A 344 -3.03 15.20 9.74
C ILE A 344 -3.84 16.00 10.76
N SER A 345 -3.34 16.10 11.99
CA SER A 345 -4.03 16.84 13.05
C SER A 345 -4.12 18.35 12.77
N TRP A 346 -3.04 18.97 12.29
CA TRP A 346 -3.02 20.41 12.00
C TRP A 346 -3.94 20.79 10.84
N LEU A 347 -4.09 19.92 9.84
CA LEU A 347 -4.89 20.18 8.66
C LEU A 347 -6.34 19.69 8.80
N GLY A 348 -6.70 19.04 9.91
CA GLY A 348 -8.04 18.50 10.15
C GLY A 348 -8.39 17.35 9.21
N LEU A 349 -7.44 16.41 9.02
CA LEU A 349 -7.55 15.30 8.06
C LEU A 349 -7.88 13.95 8.71
N GLU A 350 -8.21 13.93 10.00
CA GLU A 350 -8.39 12.71 10.81
C GLU A 350 -9.44 11.78 10.19
N ASP A 351 -10.59 12.31 9.79
CA ASP A 351 -11.70 11.55 9.20
C ASP A 351 -11.39 11.04 7.79
N THR A 352 -10.26 11.46 7.21
CA THR A 352 -9.83 11.06 5.87
C THR A 352 -8.72 10.01 5.88
N VAL A 353 -8.18 9.71 7.07
CA VAL A 353 -7.25 8.60 7.24
C VAL A 353 -8.04 7.33 7.04
N LEU A 354 -7.62 6.53 6.06
CA LEU A 354 -8.25 5.24 5.80
C LEU A 354 -8.13 4.37 7.05
N GLU A 355 -9.27 3.94 7.56
CA GLU A 355 -9.30 2.85 8.52
C GLU A 355 -8.68 1.64 7.83
N GLN A 356 -7.51 1.24 8.32
CA GLN A 356 -6.97 -0.07 7.98
C GLN A 356 -7.84 -1.11 8.67
N LYS A 357 -8.97 -1.45 8.07
CA LYS A 357 -9.46 -2.82 8.17
C LYS A 357 -8.26 -3.70 7.80
N PRO A 358 -7.94 -4.76 8.59
CA PRO A 358 -6.93 -5.73 8.18
C PRO A 358 -7.20 -6.03 6.71
N LYS A 359 -6.20 -5.83 5.83
CA LYS A 359 -6.34 -6.03 4.37
C LYS A 359 -7.08 -7.35 4.18
N GLU A 360 -8.38 -7.30 3.93
CA GLU A 360 -9.17 -8.45 3.55
C GLU A 360 -8.43 -9.00 2.33
N ALA A 361 -8.02 -10.26 2.40
CA ALA A 361 -7.37 -10.92 1.29
C ALA A 361 -8.28 -10.75 0.07
N ALA A 362 -7.83 -9.95 -0.90
CA ALA A 362 -8.51 -9.56 -2.14
C ALA A 362 -9.87 -10.25 -2.36
N VAL A 363 -10.92 -9.64 -1.83
CA VAL A 363 -12.29 -10.10 -2.04
C VAL A 363 -12.63 -9.82 -3.49
N ALA A 364 -12.79 -10.89 -4.28
CA ALA A 364 -13.26 -10.79 -5.66
C ALA A 364 -14.62 -10.04 -5.70
N PRO A 365 -14.90 -9.19 -6.72
CA PRO A 365 -16.01 -8.23 -6.75
C PRO A 365 -17.45 -8.78 -6.67
N ASN A 366 -17.65 -10.08 -6.49
CA ASN A 366 -18.96 -10.74 -6.61
C ASN A 366 -19.50 -11.33 -5.29
N SER A 367 -19.01 -10.96 -4.11
CA SER A 367 -19.58 -11.49 -2.86
C SER A 367 -20.96 -10.88 -2.56
N VAL A 368 -22.01 -11.59 -2.94
CA VAL A 368 -23.36 -11.42 -2.41
C VAL A 368 -23.31 -11.71 -0.91
N ALA A 369 -23.95 -10.87 -0.09
CA ALA A 369 -24.06 -11.10 1.36
C ALA A 369 -24.69 -12.49 1.64
N PRO A 370 -24.26 -13.18 2.72
CA PRO A 370 -24.79 -14.51 3.02
C PRO A 370 -26.29 -14.45 3.28
N GLN A 371 -27.02 -15.43 2.74
CA GLN A 371 -28.47 -15.50 2.87
C GLN A 371 -28.84 -16.56 3.91
N LEU A 372 -29.72 -16.22 4.85
CA LEU A 372 -30.28 -17.20 5.77
C LEU A 372 -31.29 -18.08 5.01
N GLN A 373 -31.02 -19.37 4.94
CA GLN A 373 -31.84 -20.33 4.21
C GLN A 373 -32.22 -21.54 5.11
N PRO A 374 -33.49 -21.96 5.12
CA PRO A 374 -33.86 -23.22 5.74
C PRO A 374 -33.33 -24.40 4.92
N VAL A 375 -32.69 -25.34 5.61
CA VAL A 375 -32.19 -26.59 5.01
C VAL A 375 -32.98 -27.76 5.59
N GLU A 376 -33.47 -28.64 4.71
CA GLU A 376 -34.15 -29.87 5.09
C GLU A 376 -33.15 -30.95 5.50
N ALA A 377 -33.57 -31.86 6.38
CA ALA A 377 -32.70 -32.94 6.82
C ALA A 377 -32.33 -33.86 5.64
N MET A 378 -31.04 -34.11 5.46
CA MET A 378 -30.54 -34.98 4.39
C MET A 378 -29.47 -35.95 4.89
N ARG A 379 -29.36 -37.08 4.20
CA ARG A 379 -28.40 -38.14 4.51
C ARG A 379 -27.33 -38.16 3.44
N VAL A 380 -26.07 -38.06 3.84
CA VAL A 380 -24.91 -38.09 2.92
C VAL A 380 -24.11 -39.35 3.23
N ALA A 381 -23.72 -40.07 2.18
CA ALA A 381 -22.86 -41.25 2.27
C ALA A 381 -21.61 -41.07 1.41
N GLY A 382 -20.48 -41.62 1.86
CA GLY A 382 -19.19 -41.42 1.21
C GLY A 382 -18.03 -41.95 2.04
N ILE A 383 -16.89 -41.26 1.99
CA ILE A 383 -15.71 -41.58 2.81
C ILE A 383 -15.34 -40.39 3.68
N SER A 384 -14.82 -40.64 4.88
CA SER A 384 -14.48 -39.59 5.83
C SER A 384 -13.04 -39.65 6.33
N VAL A 385 -12.56 -38.50 6.83
CA VAL A 385 -11.31 -38.40 7.59
C VAL A 385 -11.48 -37.43 8.75
N ARG A 386 -10.81 -37.69 9.87
CA ARG A 386 -10.80 -36.80 11.03
C ARG A 386 -9.51 -35.98 11.05
N THR A 387 -9.61 -34.66 11.10
CA THR A 387 -8.47 -33.74 11.00
C THR A 387 -8.65 -32.50 11.90
N THR A 388 -7.77 -31.51 11.76
CA THR A 388 -7.81 -30.19 12.44
C THR A 388 -7.45 -29.10 11.44
N ASN A 389 -7.95 -27.87 11.66
CA ASN A 389 -7.60 -26.72 10.82
C ASN A 389 -6.08 -26.50 10.73
N ARG A 390 -5.35 -26.70 11.83
CA ARG A 390 -3.88 -26.57 11.87
C ARG A 390 -3.16 -27.54 10.91
N ASN A 391 -3.65 -28.78 10.81
CA ASN A 391 -3.04 -29.78 9.92
C ASN A 391 -3.35 -29.46 8.44
N GLU A 392 -4.55 -28.98 8.14
CA GLU A 392 -4.97 -28.63 6.78
C GLU A 392 -4.28 -27.36 6.23
N MET A 393 -3.80 -26.46 7.10
CA MET A 393 -3.05 -25.26 6.68
C MET A 393 -1.61 -25.54 6.22
N ALA A 394 -1.06 -26.72 6.51
CA ALA A 394 0.30 -27.10 6.11
C ALA A 394 0.26 -28.11 4.94
N PRO A 395 0.92 -27.82 3.80
CA PRO A 395 0.87 -28.67 2.60
C PRO A 395 1.30 -30.12 2.82
N GLU A 396 2.17 -30.37 3.80
CA GLU A 396 2.71 -31.70 4.09
C GLU A 396 1.83 -32.55 5.03
N THR A 397 0.83 -31.95 5.68
CA THR A 397 0.00 -32.63 6.69
C THR A 397 -1.51 -32.59 6.42
N GLY A 398 -1.93 -31.92 5.34
CA GLY A 398 -3.34 -31.79 4.98
C GLY A 398 -3.92 -33.12 4.50
N LEU A 399 -5.01 -33.56 5.12
CA LEU A 399 -5.66 -34.83 4.82
C LEU A 399 -6.84 -34.66 3.84
N ILE A 400 -7.38 -33.45 3.69
CA ILE A 400 -8.49 -33.19 2.76
C ILE A 400 -8.08 -33.47 1.30
N PRO A 401 -6.93 -32.98 0.78
CA PRO A 401 -6.53 -33.30 -0.59
C PRO A 401 -6.37 -34.81 -0.84
N GLU A 402 -5.85 -35.55 0.14
CA GLU A 402 -5.72 -37.02 0.07
C GLU A 402 -7.09 -37.71 0.07
N LEU A 403 -8.06 -37.20 0.84
CA LEU A 403 -9.45 -37.70 0.82
C LEU A 403 -10.07 -37.57 -0.58
N TYR A 404 -9.90 -36.42 -1.24
CA TYR A 404 -10.39 -36.20 -2.61
C TYR A 404 -9.70 -37.14 -3.61
N GLN A 405 -8.38 -37.31 -3.52
CA GLN A 405 -7.66 -38.25 -4.37
C GLN A 405 -8.14 -39.69 -4.18
N LYS A 406 -8.35 -40.11 -2.93
CA LYS A 406 -8.87 -41.43 -2.58
C LYS A 406 -10.29 -41.63 -3.09
N TYR A 407 -11.15 -40.62 -2.97
CA TYR A 407 -12.54 -40.66 -3.46
C TYR A 407 -12.60 -41.02 -4.95
N GLU A 408 -11.77 -40.36 -5.75
CA GLU A 408 -11.67 -40.61 -7.19
C GLU A 408 -11.01 -41.97 -7.51
N ALA A 409 -9.90 -42.28 -6.84
CA ALA A 409 -9.14 -43.51 -7.07
C ALA A 409 -9.96 -44.78 -6.78
N ASP A 410 -10.71 -44.77 -5.67
CA ASP A 410 -11.55 -45.89 -5.23
C ASP A 410 -12.92 -45.91 -5.92
N GLN A 411 -13.20 -44.93 -6.79
CA GLN A 411 -14.44 -44.79 -7.56
C GLN A 411 -15.69 -44.84 -6.66
N ILE A 412 -15.65 -44.10 -5.55
CA ILE A 412 -16.67 -44.12 -4.49
C ILE A 412 -18.08 -43.87 -5.05
N ASP A 413 -18.22 -43.04 -6.09
CA ASP A 413 -19.50 -42.78 -6.76
C ASP A 413 -20.22 -44.07 -7.22
N ARG A 414 -19.50 -45.14 -7.56
CA ARG A 414 -20.08 -46.43 -7.98
C ARG A 414 -20.66 -47.25 -6.84
N LEU A 415 -20.25 -46.95 -5.60
CA LEU A 415 -20.68 -47.65 -4.40
C LEU A 415 -21.90 -46.97 -3.75
N LEU A 416 -22.24 -45.74 -4.17
CA LEU A 416 -23.32 -44.97 -3.57
C LEU A 416 -24.71 -45.48 -4.00
N PRO A 417 -25.61 -45.79 -3.05
CA PRO A 417 -26.93 -46.32 -3.37
C PRO A 417 -27.89 -45.21 -3.81
N ASN A 418 -28.18 -45.16 -5.11
CA ASN A 418 -29.17 -44.27 -5.75
C ASN A 418 -29.04 -42.79 -5.31
N PRO A 419 -27.96 -42.08 -5.66
CA PRO A 419 -27.80 -40.67 -5.29
C PRO A 419 -28.99 -39.81 -5.74
N VAL A 420 -29.47 -38.93 -4.86
CA VAL A 420 -30.64 -38.07 -5.13
C VAL A 420 -30.34 -37.06 -6.24
N GLU A 421 -29.19 -36.41 -6.15
CA GLU A 421 -28.66 -35.49 -7.16
C GLU A 421 -27.25 -35.96 -7.56
N PRO A 422 -27.14 -36.89 -8.51
CA PRO A 422 -25.88 -37.54 -8.88
C PRO A 422 -24.85 -36.61 -9.54
N GLN A 423 -25.21 -35.36 -9.83
CA GLN A 423 -24.31 -34.31 -10.33
C GLN A 423 -23.76 -33.42 -9.21
N LYS A 424 -24.33 -33.47 -8.00
CA LYS A 424 -23.86 -32.69 -6.85
C LYS A 424 -23.03 -33.53 -5.90
N ARG A 425 -21.82 -33.05 -5.61
CA ARG A 425 -20.93 -33.60 -4.59
C ARG A 425 -21.03 -32.75 -3.34
N ILE A 426 -21.04 -33.39 -2.18
CA ILE A 426 -21.20 -32.73 -0.89
C ILE A 426 -20.01 -33.09 0.01
N ALA A 427 -19.37 -32.08 0.59
CA ALA A 427 -18.39 -32.25 1.64
C ALA A 427 -18.98 -31.76 2.96
N VAL A 428 -19.13 -32.66 3.94
CA VAL A 428 -19.82 -32.38 5.19
C VAL A 428 -18.81 -32.33 6.33
N TYR A 429 -18.79 -31.23 7.06
CA TYR A 429 -18.01 -31.03 8.26
C TYR A 429 -18.91 -31.22 9.49
N GLY A 430 -18.53 -32.13 10.38
CA GLY A 430 -19.29 -32.42 11.58
C GLY A 430 -18.45 -33.11 12.64
N ASP A 431 -19.11 -33.56 13.72
CA ASP A 431 -18.44 -34.20 14.87
C ASP A 431 -17.29 -33.31 15.41
N TYR A 432 -17.60 -32.02 15.54
CA TYR A 432 -16.71 -31.01 16.09
C TYR A 432 -16.45 -31.32 17.57
N GLU A 433 -15.18 -31.38 17.96
CA GLU A 433 -14.78 -31.64 19.33
C GLU A 433 -15.14 -30.48 20.27
N LYS A 434 -15.11 -29.24 19.75
CA LYS A 434 -15.41 -28.04 20.53
C LYS A 434 -15.92 -26.90 19.64
N ASP A 435 -15.01 -26.30 18.90
CA ASP A 435 -15.21 -25.14 18.02
C ASP A 435 -14.23 -25.28 16.83
N HIS A 436 -13.95 -24.19 16.12
CA HIS A 436 -12.98 -24.16 15.02
C HIS A 436 -11.54 -24.55 15.44
N SER A 437 -11.18 -24.55 16.72
CA SER A 437 -9.85 -24.94 17.22
C SER A 437 -9.73 -26.45 17.51
N GLY A 438 -10.85 -27.18 17.53
CA GLY A 438 -10.90 -28.61 17.82
C GLY A 438 -10.76 -29.51 16.59
N ARG A 439 -10.75 -30.82 16.81
CA ARG A 439 -10.86 -31.80 15.71
C ARG A 439 -12.26 -31.80 15.11
N PHE A 440 -12.35 -32.05 13.82
CA PHE A 440 -13.59 -32.27 13.10
C PHE A 440 -13.44 -33.43 12.13
N THR A 441 -14.57 -34.01 11.75
CA THR A 441 -14.65 -35.04 10.72
C THR A 441 -15.20 -34.40 9.45
N ILE A 442 -14.51 -34.60 8.32
CA ILE A 442 -15.00 -34.25 7.00
C ILE A 442 -15.37 -35.52 6.25
N LEU A 443 -16.60 -35.58 5.73
CA LEU A 443 -17.10 -36.65 4.88
C LEU A 443 -17.33 -36.11 3.47
N LEU A 444 -16.69 -36.72 2.47
CA LEU A 444 -16.89 -36.41 1.06
C LEU A 444 -17.80 -37.47 0.43
N GLY A 445 -18.91 -37.05 -0.16
CA GLY A 445 -19.93 -37.97 -0.65
C GLY A 445 -21.04 -37.32 -1.48
N ARG A 446 -22.17 -38.02 -1.58
CA ARG A 446 -23.41 -37.49 -2.18
C ARG A 446 -24.62 -37.77 -1.30
N GLN A 447 -25.67 -36.99 -1.50
CA GLN A 447 -26.95 -37.23 -0.86
C GLN A 447 -27.57 -38.54 -1.35
N VAL A 448 -28.03 -39.37 -0.40
CA VAL A 448 -28.71 -40.64 -0.65
C VAL A 448 -30.10 -40.63 0.00
N PRO A 449 -31.06 -41.42 -0.51
CA PRO A 449 -32.36 -41.59 0.12
C PRO A 449 -32.26 -41.97 1.59
N ALA A 450 -33.18 -41.48 2.42
CA ALA A 450 -33.16 -41.70 3.86
C ALA A 450 -33.14 -43.19 4.24
N ASP A 451 -33.83 -44.03 3.46
CA ASP A 451 -34.00 -45.46 3.69
C ASP A 451 -32.93 -46.33 2.99
N SER A 452 -31.95 -45.73 2.30
CA SER A 452 -30.90 -46.48 1.63
C SER A 452 -30.03 -47.27 2.63
N GLU A 453 -29.80 -48.54 2.30
CA GLU A 453 -28.82 -49.39 2.98
C GLU A 453 -27.42 -49.01 2.47
N ILE A 454 -26.53 -48.60 3.38
CA ILE A 454 -25.21 -48.09 3.04
C ILE A 454 -24.22 -49.25 3.14
N PRO A 455 -23.42 -49.54 2.09
CA PRO A 455 -22.37 -50.55 2.14
C PRO A 455 -21.41 -50.33 3.31
N ASP A 456 -20.92 -51.41 3.93
CA ASP A 456 -20.02 -51.37 5.09
C ASP A 456 -18.69 -50.60 4.83
N GLN A 457 -18.34 -50.39 3.57
CA GLN A 457 -17.13 -49.68 3.14
C GLN A 457 -17.30 -48.15 3.13
N LEU A 458 -18.52 -47.65 3.34
CA LEU A 458 -18.85 -46.23 3.27
C LEU A 458 -19.31 -45.71 4.64
N ASP A 459 -18.88 -44.49 4.93
CA ASP A 459 -19.36 -43.70 6.06
C ASP A 459 -20.68 -43.00 5.72
N LYS A 460 -21.37 -42.54 6.76
CA LYS A 460 -22.61 -41.78 6.63
C LYS A 460 -22.69 -40.66 7.66
N VAL A 461 -23.25 -39.54 7.25
CA VAL A 461 -23.55 -38.40 8.11
C VAL A 461 -24.95 -37.87 7.82
N ARG A 462 -25.58 -37.29 8.83
CA ARG A 462 -26.89 -36.64 8.71
C ARG A 462 -26.70 -35.14 8.84
N ILE A 463 -27.09 -34.40 7.81
CA ILE A 463 -27.28 -32.95 7.91
C ILE A 463 -28.65 -32.74 8.55
N HIS A 464 -28.69 -31.97 9.64
CA HIS A 464 -29.90 -31.72 10.40
C HIS A 464 -30.77 -30.64 9.75
N GLN A 465 -32.08 -30.72 9.96
CA GLN A 465 -32.97 -29.65 9.57
C GLN A 465 -32.70 -28.43 10.43
N GLY A 466 -32.52 -27.26 9.83
CA GLY A 466 -32.17 -26.05 10.57
C GLY A 466 -32.04 -24.81 9.69
N SER A 467 -31.61 -23.72 10.32
CA SER A 467 -31.28 -22.47 9.62
C SER A 467 -29.80 -22.42 9.30
N TYR A 468 -29.47 -22.16 8.05
CA TYR A 468 -28.10 -22.11 7.57
C TYR A 468 -27.83 -20.76 6.91
N LEU A 469 -26.66 -20.19 7.16
CA LEU A 469 -26.15 -19.10 6.33
C LEU A 469 -25.50 -19.69 5.09
N HIS A 470 -26.00 -19.29 3.92
CA HIS A 470 -25.56 -19.73 2.61
C HIS A 470 -24.59 -18.71 2.02
N PHE A 471 -23.36 -19.14 1.79
CA PHE A 471 -22.28 -18.40 1.15
C PHE A 471 -22.02 -18.97 -0.25
N VAL A 472 -21.82 -18.09 -1.23
CA VAL A 472 -21.52 -18.48 -2.60
C VAL A 472 -20.12 -17.98 -2.96
N GLY A 473 -19.28 -18.89 -3.43
CA GLY A 473 -17.98 -18.59 -4.02
C GLY A 473 -17.98 -18.89 -5.51
N GLU A 474 -17.59 -17.94 -6.34
CA GLU A 474 -17.37 -18.14 -7.79
C GLU A 474 -15.92 -17.78 -8.15
N GLY A 475 -15.22 -18.69 -8.83
CA GLY A 475 -13.80 -18.55 -9.15
C GLY A 475 -13.11 -19.87 -9.50
N GLU A 476 -11.79 -19.85 -9.64
CA GLU A 476 -10.99 -21.02 -10.00
C GLU A 476 -10.86 -22.01 -8.83
N MET A 477 -11.14 -23.30 -9.07
CA MET A 477 -10.97 -24.37 -8.09
C MET A 477 -9.50 -24.81 -7.97
N PRO A 478 -8.99 -25.11 -6.76
CA PRO A 478 -9.66 -25.08 -5.45
C PRO A 478 -9.58 -23.71 -4.74
N GLY A 479 -8.94 -22.70 -5.34
CA GLY A 479 -8.68 -21.41 -4.71
C GLY A 479 -9.95 -20.69 -4.23
N VAL A 480 -11.05 -20.79 -4.98
CA VAL A 480 -12.34 -20.20 -4.61
C VAL A 480 -12.89 -20.78 -3.29
N VAL A 481 -12.71 -22.07 -3.01
CA VAL A 481 -13.15 -22.72 -1.77
C VAL A 481 -12.42 -22.12 -0.58
N VAL A 482 -11.10 -22.04 -0.67
CA VAL A 482 -10.24 -21.46 0.38
C VAL A 482 -10.63 -20.01 0.65
N SER A 483 -10.79 -19.21 -0.40
CA SER A 483 -11.19 -17.80 -0.25
C SER A 483 -12.60 -17.65 0.33
N THR A 484 -13.51 -18.58 0.07
CA THR A 484 -14.88 -18.54 0.61
C THR A 484 -14.92 -18.93 2.09
N TRP A 485 -14.14 -19.92 2.51
CA TRP A 485 -13.97 -20.24 3.93
C TRP A 485 -13.34 -19.11 4.72
N GLN A 486 -12.37 -18.40 4.14
CA GLN A 486 -11.79 -17.22 4.77
C GLN A 486 -12.88 -16.16 5.03
N LYS A 487 -13.74 -15.88 4.05
CA LYS A 487 -14.89 -14.96 4.23
C LYS A 487 -15.84 -15.40 5.35
N ILE A 488 -16.07 -16.70 5.49
CA ILE A 488 -16.90 -17.24 6.57
C ILE A 488 -16.25 -17.00 7.92
N TRP A 489 -14.94 -17.23 8.05
CA TRP A 489 -14.22 -16.93 9.29
C TRP A 489 -14.23 -15.44 9.62
N ASP A 490 -14.05 -14.59 8.62
CA ASP A 490 -14.10 -13.13 8.80
C ASP A 490 -15.50 -12.69 9.24
N TYR A 491 -16.56 -13.20 8.58
CA TYR A 491 -17.96 -12.90 8.94
C TYR A 491 -18.25 -13.23 10.41
N PHE A 492 -17.89 -14.43 10.88
CA PHE A 492 -18.12 -14.79 12.29
C PHE A 492 -17.07 -14.23 13.27
N GLY A 493 -16.03 -13.55 12.77
CA GLY A 493 -15.07 -12.81 13.58
C GLY A 493 -15.51 -11.37 13.90
N GLU A 494 -16.47 -10.84 13.14
CA GLU A 494 -17.13 -9.55 13.40
C GLU A 494 -18.32 -9.71 14.36
N ASP A 495 -18.81 -8.58 14.89
CA ASP A 495 -19.99 -8.55 15.78
C ASP A 495 -21.27 -8.81 14.96
N THR A 496 -21.58 -10.09 14.75
CA THR A 496 -22.73 -10.54 13.95
C THR A 496 -23.88 -11.02 14.81
N THR A 497 -25.10 -10.92 14.27
CA THR A 497 -26.33 -11.37 14.96
C THR A 497 -26.44 -12.90 15.05
N TYR A 498 -25.64 -13.64 14.28
CA TYR A 498 -25.72 -15.11 14.17
C TYR A 498 -24.54 -15.78 14.84
N MET A 499 -24.80 -16.82 15.64
CA MET A 499 -23.75 -17.66 16.21
C MET A 499 -23.71 -19.02 15.49
N ARG A 500 -22.50 -19.51 15.16
CA ARG A 500 -22.34 -20.86 14.62
C ARG A 500 -22.77 -21.89 15.65
N SER A 501 -23.62 -22.83 15.24
CA SER A 501 -24.07 -23.92 16.09
C SER A 501 -23.00 -25.01 16.24
N TYR A 502 -22.07 -25.11 15.28
CA TYR A 502 -21.10 -26.20 15.15
C TYR A 502 -21.74 -27.60 15.14
N GLU A 503 -23.01 -27.71 14.72
CA GLU A 503 -23.65 -29.01 14.56
C GLU A 503 -23.16 -29.74 13.30
N CYS A 504 -23.32 -29.10 12.14
CA CYS A 504 -22.95 -29.65 10.86
C CYS A 504 -22.89 -28.52 9.82
N ASP A 505 -21.76 -28.36 9.15
CA ASP A 505 -21.57 -27.42 8.04
C ASP A 505 -21.27 -28.20 6.76
N PHE A 506 -21.58 -27.67 5.58
CA PHE A 506 -21.33 -28.43 4.34
C PHE A 506 -21.08 -27.56 3.11
N GLU A 507 -20.30 -28.11 2.18
CA GLU A 507 -20.04 -27.56 0.85
C GLU A 507 -20.80 -28.37 -0.20
N VAL A 508 -21.29 -27.69 -1.22
CA VAL A 508 -21.92 -28.30 -2.40
C VAL A 508 -21.16 -27.88 -3.64
N TYR A 509 -20.77 -28.87 -4.44
CA TYR A 509 -20.13 -28.73 -5.74
C TYR A 509 -21.05 -29.30 -6.80
N ASP A 510 -21.50 -28.48 -7.74
CA ASP A 510 -22.36 -28.91 -8.86
C ASP A 510 -21.52 -29.01 -10.14
N GLU A 511 -21.53 -30.19 -10.77
CA GLU A 511 -20.85 -30.42 -12.05
C GLU A 511 -21.34 -29.49 -13.18
N ALA A 512 -22.58 -28.96 -13.07
CA ALA A 512 -23.09 -27.97 -14.01
C ALA A 512 -22.44 -26.58 -13.89
N THR A 513 -21.83 -26.28 -12.74
CA THR A 513 -21.16 -25.00 -12.45
C THR A 513 -19.79 -25.25 -11.82
N PRO A 514 -18.78 -25.70 -12.60
CA PRO A 514 -17.51 -26.21 -12.06
C PRO A 514 -16.64 -25.17 -11.34
N ASN A 515 -16.90 -23.87 -11.56
CA ASN A 515 -16.19 -22.75 -10.95
C ASN A 515 -16.99 -22.11 -9.80
N ARG A 516 -17.89 -22.86 -9.17
CA ARG A 516 -18.75 -22.38 -8.09
C ARG A 516 -18.76 -23.36 -6.93
N VAL A 517 -18.77 -22.84 -5.71
CA VAL A 517 -19.01 -23.58 -4.47
C VAL A 517 -20.09 -22.89 -3.66
N ASP A 518 -21.01 -23.68 -3.13
CA ASP A 518 -22.06 -23.21 -2.21
C ASP A 518 -21.75 -23.78 -0.82
N ILE A 519 -21.50 -22.92 0.17
CA ILE A 519 -21.14 -23.31 1.54
C ILE A 519 -22.27 -22.92 2.49
N PHE A 520 -22.71 -23.88 3.31
CA PHE A 520 -23.81 -23.72 4.25
C PHE A 520 -23.28 -23.89 5.68
N ILE A 521 -23.45 -22.85 6.49
CA ILE A 521 -23.01 -22.82 7.89
C ILE A 521 -24.21 -22.86 8.81
N SER A 522 -24.27 -23.83 9.70
CA SER A 522 -25.37 -23.97 10.66
C SER A 522 -25.29 -22.88 11.73
N VAL A 523 -26.40 -22.19 11.97
CA VAL A 523 -26.50 -21.05 12.90
C VAL A 523 -27.64 -21.22 13.89
N ALA A 524 -27.46 -20.63 15.08
CA ALA A 524 -28.41 -20.64 16.20
C ALA A 524 -29.03 -19.25 16.43
#